data_AF-A0A7X6CGE4-F1
#
_entry.id   AF-A0A7X6CGE4-F1
#
_cell.length_a   1.000
_cell.length_b   1.000
_cell.length_c   1.000
_cell.angle_alpha   90.00
_cell.angle_beta   90.00
_cell.angle_gamma   90.00
#
_symmetry.space_group_name_H-M   'P 1'
#
loop_
_entity.id
_entity.type
_entity.pdbx_description
1 polymer ?
#
loop_
_entity_poly.entity_id
_entity_poly.type
_entity_poly.pdbx_seq_one_letter_code
_entity_poly.pdbx_strand_id
1 'polypeptide(L)' 'MKTQNFNQIVAIAAAATLTLTSGGVSLSLACQETLSPQQEKLFDKTLAISGGGALTIFELLRRKSR' A
#
# COMPACT_ATOMS: atom_id res chain seq x y z
N MET A 1 15.77 24.02 -3.73
CA MET A 1 15.40 22.89 -2.84
C MET A 1 13.88 22.66 -2.66
N LYS A 2 12.97 23.32 -3.39
CA LYS A 2 11.50 23.12 -3.21
C LYS A 2 10.93 21.91 -3.97
N THR A 3 11.48 21.55 -5.12
CA THR A 3 10.94 20.51 -6.02
C THR A 3 11.11 19.08 -5.49
N GLN A 4 12.19 18.81 -4.74
CA GLN A 4 12.49 17.47 -4.21
C GLN A 4 11.52 17.06 -3.08
N ASN A 5 11.18 18.01 -2.20
CA ASN A 5 10.21 17.77 -1.12
C ASN A 5 8.79 17.51 -1.65
N PHE A 6 8.37 18.22 -2.69
CA PHE A 6 7.06 18.02 -3.31
C PHE A 6 6.93 16.61 -3.90
N ASN A 7 7.95 16.14 -4.62
CA ASN A 7 7.97 14.78 -5.19
C ASN A 7 7.92 13.70 -4.11
N GLN A 8 8.58 13.90 -2.96
CA GLN A 8 8.52 12.96 -1.85
C GLN A 8 7.14 12.91 -1.18
N ILE A 9 6.49 14.07 -0.97
CA ILE A 9 5.14 14.12 -0.39
C ILE A 9 4.14 13.41 -1.30
N VAL A 10 4.20 13.65 -2.61
CA VAL A 10 3.33 12.99 -3.59
C VAL A 10 3.59 11.47 -3.61
N ALA A 11 4.85 11.04 -3.55
CA ALA A 11 5.20 9.61 -3.49
C ALA A 11 4.66 8.94 -2.22
N ILE A 12 4.76 9.59 -1.06
CA ILE A 12 4.20 9.09 0.21
C ILE A 12 2.67 9.01 0.12
N ALA A 13 2.01 10.04 -0.40
CA ALA A 13 0.55 10.07 -0.53
C ALA A 13 0.03 8.97 -1.47
N ALA A 14 0.71 8.76 -2.61
CA ALA A 14 0.39 7.70 -3.56
C ALA A 14 0.59 6.31 -2.93
N ALA A 15 1.73 6.08 -2.27
CA ALA A 15 2.00 4.81 -1.58
C ALA A 15 0.99 4.54 -0.45
N ALA A 16 0.63 5.56 0.33
CA ALA A 16 -0.38 5.45 1.39
C ALA A 16 -1.76 5.09 0.82
N THR A 17 -2.18 5.76 -0.25
CA THR A 17 -3.48 5.51 -0.90
C THR A 17 -3.56 4.09 -1.45
N LEU A 18 -2.51 3.62 -2.14
CA LEU A 18 -2.44 2.25 -2.66
C LEU A 18 -2.45 1.23 -1.53
N THR A 19 -1.70 1.48 -0.45
CA THR A 19 -1.63 0.60 0.73
C THR A 19 -2.98 0.47 1.42
N LEU A 20 -3.66 1.61 1.64
CA LEU A 20 -4.93 1.65 2.35
C LEU A 20 -6.04 0.98 1.54
N THR A 21 -6.13 1.31 0.25
CA THR A 21 -7.15 0.75 -0.64
C THR A 21 -6.96 -0.75 -0.83
N SER A 22 -5.73 -1.19 -1.11
CA SER A 22 -5.44 -2.63 -1.27
C SER A 22 -5.59 -3.40 0.05
N GLY A 23 -5.19 -2.81 1.18
CA GLY A 23 -5.43 -3.38 2.50
C GLY A 23 -6.91 -3.55 2.81
N GLY A 24 -7.75 -2.55 2.50
CA GLY A 24 -9.20 -2.63 2.66
C GLY A 24 -9.85 -3.70 1.81
N VAL A 25 -9.41 -3.87 0.56
CA VAL A 25 -9.85 -4.97 -0.31
C VAL A 25 -9.42 -6.32 0.25
N SER A 26 -8.16 -6.44 0.72
CA SER A 26 -7.65 -7.67 1.32
C SER A 26 -8.47 -8.05 2.56
N LEU A 27 -8.75 -7.09 3.45
CA LEU A 27 -9.54 -7.32 4.65
C LEU A 27 -10.97 -7.76 4.32
N SER A 28 -11.59 -7.11 3.32
CA SER A 28 -12.93 -7.46 2.87
C SER A 28 -13.00 -8.87 2.27
N LEU A 29 -11.97 -9.29 1.54
CA LEU A 29 -11.84 -10.64 1.00
C LEU A 29 -11.57 -11.67 2.11
N ALA A 30 -10.74 -11.34 3.11
CA ALA A 30 -10.45 -12.22 4.24
C ALA A 30 -11.68 -12.52 5.11
N CYS A 31 -12.67 -11.63 5.12
CA CYS A 31 -13.94 -11.84 5.83
C CYS A 31 -14.94 -12.73 5.07
N GLN A 32 -14.64 -13.18 3.85
CA GLN A 32 -15.52 -14.08 3.10
C GLN A 32 -15.28 -15.54 3.51
N GLU A 33 -16.34 -16.32 3.72
CA GLU A 33 -16.24 -17.75 4.09
C GLU A 33 -15.59 -18.62 3.01
N THR A 34 -15.71 -18.24 1.73
CA THR A 34 -15.11 -18.98 0.62
C THR A 34 -14.74 -18.02 -0.48
N LEU A 35 -13.48 -18.09 -0.92
CA LEU A 35 -12.96 -17.28 -2.02
C LEU A 35 -12.99 -18.09 -3.32
N SER A 36 -13.45 -17.48 -4.40
CA SER A 36 -13.23 -18.02 -5.74
C SER A 36 -11.75 -17.90 -6.14
N PRO A 37 -11.25 -18.73 -7.09
CA PRO A 37 -9.84 -18.66 -7.52
C PRO A 37 -9.40 -17.28 -8.04
N GLN A 38 -10.33 -16.49 -8.59
CA GLN A 38 -10.06 -15.13 -9.04
C GLN A 38 -9.90 -14.16 -7.86
N GLN A 39 -10.70 -14.35 -6.81
CA GLN A 39 -10.64 -13.54 -5.59
C GLN A 39 -9.41 -13.89 -4.74
N GLU A 40 -9.00 -15.15 -4.70
CA GLU A 40 -7.75 -15.58 -4.06
C GLU A 40 -6.53 -14.92 -4.71
N LYS A 41 -6.49 -14.92 -6.05
CA LYS A 41 -5.45 -14.21 -6.81
C LYS A 41 -5.50 -12.68 -6.60
N LEU A 42 -6.68 -12.11 -6.39
CA LEU A 42 -6.84 -10.70 -6.07
C LEU A 42 -6.37 -10.40 -4.64
N PHE A 43 -6.68 -11.28 -3.69
CA PHE A 43 -6.25 -11.19 -2.30
C PHE A 43 -4.71 -11.19 -2.21
N ASP A 44 -4.03 -12.17 -2.84
CA ASP A 44 -2.56 -12.23 -2.83
C ASP A 44 -1.91 -10.97 -3.39
N LYS A 45 -2.45 -10.46 -4.51
CA LYS A 45 -1.95 -9.23 -5.13
C LYS A 45 -2.18 -8.01 -4.24
N THR A 46 -3.36 -7.90 -3.65
CA THR A 46 -3.73 -6.75 -2.82
C THR A 46 -2.95 -6.76 -1.50
N LEU A 47 -2.72 -7.93 -0.92
CA LEU A 47 -1.86 -8.11 0.25
C LEU A 47 -0.41 -7.68 -0.05
N ALA A 48 0.13 -8.11 -1.20
CA ALA A 48 1.49 -7.74 -1.62
C ALA A 48 1.64 -6.22 -1.84
N ILE A 49 0.66 -5.58 -2.47
CA ILE A 49 0.65 -4.11 -2.66
C ILE A 49 0.57 -3.39 -1.32
N SER A 50 -0.25 -3.88 -0.39
CA SER A 50 -0.38 -3.29 0.95
C SER A 50 0.94 -3.37 1.72
N GLY A 51 1.59 -4.54 1.76
CA GLY A 51 2.88 -4.71 2.42
C GLY A 51 4.00 -3.88 1.78
N GLY A 52 4.12 -3.91 0.45
CA GLY A 52 5.15 -3.16 -0.27
C GLY A 52 4.98 -1.64 -0.16
N GLY A 53 3.75 -1.16 -0.20
CA GLY A 53 3.43 0.25 0.00
C GLY A 53 3.74 0.71 1.42
N ALA A 54 3.41 -0.08 2.45
CA ALA A 54 3.76 0.21 3.84
C ALA A 54 5.29 0.31 4.05
N LEU A 55 6.07 -0.62 3.49
CA LEU A 55 7.54 -0.57 3.52
C LEU A 55 8.08 0.69 2.84
N THR A 56 7.51 1.08 1.70
CA THR A 56 7.91 2.29 0.96
C THR A 56 7.67 3.54 1.78
N ILE A 57 6.49 3.66 2.43
CA ILE A 57 6.17 4.78 3.32
C ILE A 57 7.15 4.82 4.49
N PHE A 58 7.43 3.67 5.11
CA PHE A 58 8.36 3.58 6.23
C PHE A 58 9.77 4.06 5.84
N GLU A 59 10.32 3.60 4.72
CA GLU A 59 11.62 4.04 4.20
C GLU A 59 11.64 5.54 3.88
N LEU A 60 10.59 6.07 3.25
CA LEU A 60 10.49 7.50 2.93
C LEU A 60 10.43 8.37 4.20
N LEU A 61 9.65 7.95 5.21
CA LEU A 61 9.58 8.63 6.50
C LEU A 61 10.91 8.54 7.27
N ARG A 62 11.55 7.37 7.28
CA ARG A 62 12.86 7.16 7.91
C ARG A 62 13.93 8.07 7.29
N ARG A 63 13.95 8.20 5.96
CA ARG A 63 14.90 9.10 5.25
C ARG A 63 14.66 10.57 5.58
N LYS A 64 13.42 10.99 5.83
CA LYS A 64 13.08 12.37 6.21
C LYS A 64 13.51 12.71 7.65
N SER A 65 13.64 11.71 8.52
CA SER A 65 14.03 11.90 9.92
C SER A 65 15.54 11.89 10.18
N ARG A 66 16.36 11.73 9.14
CA ARG A 66 17.83 11.83 9.16
C ARG A 66 18.28 13.10 8.47
#